data_AF-A0A1H9WWS4-F1
#
_entry.id   AF-A0A1H9WWS4-F1
#
_cell.length_a   1.000
_cell.length_b   1.000
_cell.length_c   1.000
_cell.angle_alpha   90.00
_cell.angle_beta   90.00
_cell.angle_gamma   90.00
#
_symmetry.space_group_name_H-M   'P 1'
#
loop_
_entity.id
_entity.type
_entity.pdbx_description
1 polymer ?
#
loop_
_entity_poly.entity_id
_entity_poly.type
_entity_poly.pdbx_seq_one_letter_code
_entity_poly.pdbx_strand_id
1 'polypeptide(L)' 'MKGWTNDDRMMIACCNDGTRPVIFKIERIDIPENDEEKEWLEKQNFHNFAEDAYIG' A
#
# COMPACT_ATOMS: atom_id res chain seq x y z
N MET A 1 -7.61 -3.04 -10.98
CA MET A 1 -6.59 -1.98 -10.76
C MET A 1 -7.14 -0.57 -10.97
N LYS A 2 -8.28 -0.39 -11.66
CA LYS A 2 -8.92 0.93 -11.77
C LYS A 2 -9.19 1.53 -10.38
N GLY A 3 -8.47 2.60 -10.04
CA GLY A 3 -8.57 3.29 -8.75
C GLY A 3 -7.58 2.84 -7.66
N TRP A 4 -6.72 1.86 -7.93
CA TRP A 4 -5.68 1.42 -6.98
C TRP A 4 -4.32 2.07 -7.24
N THR A 5 -4.08 2.54 -8.47
CA THR A 5 -2.91 3.35 -8.82
C THR A 5 -3.38 4.68 -9.38
N ASN A 6 -2.63 5.75 -9.08
CA ASN A 6 -2.90 7.10 -9.59
C ASN A 6 -2.74 7.17 -11.12
N ASP A 7 -1.92 6.27 -11.68
CA ASP A 7 -1.79 6.03 -13.11
C ASP A 7 -1.99 4.55 -13.43
N ASP A 8 -3.04 4.23 -14.18
CA ASP A 8 -3.34 2.87 -14.67
C ASP A 8 -2.29 2.38 -15.70
N ARG A 9 -1.42 3.27 -16.21
CA ARG A 9 -0.34 2.94 -17.16
C ARG A 9 0.96 2.52 -16.47
N MET A 10 1.06 2.69 -15.16
CA MET A 10 2.28 2.37 -14.40
C MET A 10 2.26 0.90 -13.97
N MET A 11 2.73 0.02 -14.85
CA MET A 11 2.91 -1.42 -14.57
C MET A 11 4.32 -1.65 -14.01
N ILE A 12 4.42 -1.99 -12.73
CA ILE A 12 5.73 -1.98 -12.01
C ILE A 12 6.49 -3.32 -12.13
N ALA A 13 5.80 -4.44 -12.36
CA ALA A 13 6.40 -5.65 -12.93
C ALA A 13 5.32 -6.65 -13.40
N CYS A 14 5.43 -7.14 -14.63
CA CYS A 14 4.84 -8.42 -15.03
C CYS A 14 6.01 -9.40 -15.26
N CYS A 15 6.06 -10.47 -14.48
CA CYS A 15 7.05 -11.53 -14.64
C CYS A 15 6.36 -12.76 -15.21
N ASN A 16 6.92 -13.34 -16.26
CA ASN A 16 6.37 -14.49 -16.97
C ASN A 16 6.41 -15.81 -16.17
N ASP A 17 7.01 -15.82 -14.97
CA ASP A 17 7.37 -17.05 -14.21
C ASP A 17 6.73 -17.13 -12.80
N GLY A 18 5.68 -16.34 -12.51
CA GLY A 18 4.76 -16.55 -11.38
C GLY A 18 5.30 -16.44 -9.94
N THR A 19 6.60 -16.23 -9.73
CA THR A 19 7.25 -16.29 -8.39
C THR A 19 7.96 -15.02 -7.96
N ARG A 20 7.96 -13.97 -8.79
CA ARG A 20 8.63 -12.72 -8.42
C ARG A 20 7.65 -11.80 -7.68
N PRO A 21 8.03 -11.26 -6.51
CA PRO A 21 7.16 -10.40 -5.73
C PRO A 21 6.84 -9.13 -6.52
N VAL A 22 5.57 -8.73 -6.51
CA VAL A 22 5.11 -7.48 -7.12
C VAL A 22 5.59 -6.34 -6.23
N ILE A 23 6.49 -5.51 -6.75
CA ILE A 23 7.00 -4.33 -6.05
C ILE A 23 6.12 -3.14 -6.41
N PHE A 24 5.55 -2.47 -5.42
CA PHE A 24 4.81 -1.22 -5.63
C PHE A 24 5.69 -0.03 -5.26
N LYS A 25 5.75 0.97 -6.14
CA LYS A 25 6.27 2.30 -5.81
C LYS A 25 5.09 3.13 -5.32
N ILE A 26 5.10 3.49 -4.04
CA ILE A 26 4.05 4.31 -3.42
C ILE A 26 4.63 5.71 -3.23
N GLU A 27 3.87 6.73 -3.63
CA GLU A 27 4.17 8.13 -3.34
C GLU A 27 3.32 8.58 -2.16
N ARG A 28 3.95 9.19 -1.15
CA ARG A 28 3.22 9.73 0.01
C ARG A 28 2.69 11.11 -0.36
N ILE A 29 1.37 11.28 -0.26
CA ILE A 29 0.69 12.57 -0.45
C ILE A 29 0.21 13.01 0.93
N ASP A 30 0.64 14.18 1.39
CA ASP A 30 0.17 14.76 2.65
C ASP A 30 -1.14 15.54 2.36
N ILE A 31 -2.27 14.98 2.77
CA ILE A 31 -3.61 15.58 2.67
C ILE A 31 -4.01 16.04 4.07
N PRO A 32 -4.64 17.22 4.24
CA PRO A 32 -5.12 17.65 5.56
C PRO A 32 -6.19 16.68 6.08
N GLU A 33 -5.93 16.07 7.23
CA GLU A 33 -6.86 15.23 7.97
C GLU A 33 -8.01 16.08 8.52
N ASN A 34 -9.23 15.58 8.45
CA ASN A 34 -10.35 16.15 9.22
C ASN A 34 -10.34 15.62 10.67
N ASP A 35 -11.08 16.26 11.57
CA ASP A 35 -11.08 15.87 13.00
C ASP A 35 -11.56 14.43 13.23
N GLU A 36 -12.51 13.94 12.43
CA GLU A 36 -13.03 12.57 12.53
C GLU A 36 -12.00 11.52 12.07
N GLU A 37 -11.27 11.81 10.99
CA GLU A 37 -10.19 10.99 10.44
C GLU A 37 -9.05 10.88 11.45
N LYS A 38 -8.71 12.00 12.11
CA LYS A 38 -7.65 12.05 13.10
C LYS A 38 -7.95 11.18 14.32
N GLU A 39 -9.17 11.28 14.86
CA GLU A 39 -9.62 10.40 15.94
C GLU A 39 -9.66 8.92 15.54
N TRP A 40 -9.99 8.63 14.27
CA TRP A 40 -10.02 7.28 13.76
C TRP A 40 -8.61 6.69 13.62
N LEU A 41 -7.66 7.48 13.11
CA LEU A 41 -6.25 7.12 12.93
C LEU A 41 -5.56 6.86 14.28
N GLU A 42 -5.82 7.68 15.30
CA GLU A 42 -5.26 7.51 16.65
C GLU A 42 -5.68 6.20 17.32
N LYS A 43 -6.85 5.65 16.95
CA LYS A 43 -7.34 4.36 17.46
C LYS A 43 -6.70 3.15 16.77
N GLN A 44 -6.03 3.35 15.63
CA GLN A 44 -5.44 2.26 14.87
C GLN A 44 -3.99 1.96 15.29
N ASN A 45 -3.59 0.71 15.13
CA ASN A 45 -2.20 0.30 15.24
C ASN A 45 -1.68 -0.14 13.86
N PHE A 46 -0.76 0.64 13.30
CA PHE A 46 -0.15 0.38 11.98
C PHE A 46 1.21 -0.33 12.06
N HIS A 47 1.56 -0.90 13.21
CA HIS A 47 2.80 -1.65 13.34
C HIS A 47 2.75 -2.91 12.48
N ASN A 48 3.78 -3.09 11.65
CA ASN A 48 3.96 -4.31 10.87
C ASN A 48 5.16 -5.05 11.45
N PHE A 49 4.96 -6.28 11.92
CA PHE A 49 6.05 -7.13 12.38
C PHE A 49 6.51 -8.05 11.24
N ALA A 50 7.82 -8.33 11.21
CA ALA A 50 8.37 -9.25 10.21
C ALA A 50 7.82 -10.67 10.37
N GLU A 51 7.40 -11.05 11.59
CA GLU A 51 6.79 -12.34 11.89
C GLU A 51 5.38 -12.49 11.30
N ASP A 52 4.65 -11.39 11.11
CA ASP A 52 3.30 -11.38 10.53
C ASP A 52 3.32 -11.35 9.00
N ALA A 53 4.51 -11.23 8.39
CA ALA A 53 4.66 -11.26 6.95
C ALA A 53 4.34 -12.67 6.42
N TYR A 54 3.36 -12.77 5.53
CA TYR A 54 3.03 -14.03 4.86
C TYR A 54 4.20 -14.49 3.98
N ILE A 55 4.78 -15.66 4.29
CA ILE A 55 6.00 -16.18 3.63
C ILE A 55 5.71 -17.31 2.62
N GLY A 56 4.43 -17.63 2.36
CA GLY A 56 4.01 -18.74 1.48
C GLY A 56 3.49 -19.94 2.25
#